data_AF-A0A968NVX4-F1
#
_entry.id   AF-A0A968NVX4-F1
#
_cell.length_a   1.000
_cell.length_b   1.000
_cell.length_c   1.000
_cell.angle_alpha   90.00
_cell.angle_beta   90.00
_cell.angle_gamma   90.00
#
_symmetry.space_group_name_H-M   'P 1'
#
loop_
_entity.id
_entity.type
_entity.pdbx_description
1 polymer ?
#
loop_
_entity_poly.entity_id
_entity_poly.type
_entity_poly.pdbx_seq_one_letter_code
_entity_poly.pdbx_strand_id
1 'polypeptide(L)'
;MRSLQTETNSLLNSYQQQRQKMRQQQAKELAAFVIFLQAEAQDHLDQLAAQRPIRTSEIQQMLKLDRIHRQSSIETLFQELAIFRSELRQYRQNLSQLVWGETIQADELLANSTVEIVSDSSIAETIVEAELQVAIEPPESPVVEMAKPTIEPAKPVASEPIVIAPMEDPWAEIGQPTRALLQTEERIYDYLAKQQGARLTEIETLGLTRFQIVDALRSLTQKGLVWQRDRLYFAKD
;
A
#
# COMPACT_ATOMS: atom_id res chain seq x y z
N MET A 1 25.88 68.87 18.90
CA MET A 1 25.46 67.74 19.78
C MET A 1 23.98 67.39 19.63
N ARG A 2 23.03 68.33 19.79
CA ARG A 2 21.58 68.01 19.67
C ARG A 2 21.11 67.62 18.25
N SER A 3 21.69 68.20 17.20
CA SER A 3 21.36 67.85 15.80
C SER A 3 21.71 66.39 15.45
N LEU A 4 22.87 65.92 15.91
CA LEU A 4 23.30 64.54 15.70
C LEU A 4 22.35 63.54 16.36
N GLN A 5 21.85 63.83 17.56
CA GLN A 5 20.89 62.98 18.26
C GLN A 5 19.55 62.87 17.51
N THR A 6 19.10 63.97 16.90
CA THR A 6 17.87 63.93 16.09
C THR A 6 18.05 63.14 14.80
N GLU A 7 19.24 63.21 14.18
CA GLU A 7 19.57 62.44 12.98
C GLU A 7 19.71 60.94 13.28
N THR A 8 20.34 60.55 14.40
CA THR A 8 20.41 59.14 14.79
C THR A 8 19.03 58.57 15.10
N ASN A 9 18.18 59.34 15.77
CA ASN A 9 16.83 58.89 16.09
C ASN A 9 15.95 58.74 14.84
N SER A 10 16.08 59.63 13.85
CA SER A 10 15.33 59.51 12.60
C SER A 10 15.78 58.29 11.79
N LEU A 11 17.08 57.99 11.77
CA LEU A 11 17.66 56.82 11.11
C LEU A 11 17.28 55.51 11.81
N LEU A 12 17.26 55.46 13.15
CA LEU A 12 16.74 54.29 13.87
C LEU A 12 15.27 54.03 13.57
N ASN A 13 14.46 55.10 13.55
CA ASN A 13 13.04 55.00 13.21
C ASN A 13 12.82 54.51 11.78
N SER A 14 13.63 54.97 10.81
CA SER A 14 13.51 54.52 9.42
C SER A 14 13.86 53.04 9.27
N TYR A 15 14.91 52.56 9.94
CA TYR A 15 15.25 51.13 9.95
C TYR A 15 14.18 50.27 10.64
N GLN A 16 13.60 50.76 11.74
CA GLN A 16 12.51 50.06 12.41
C GLN A 16 11.28 49.93 11.50
N GLN A 17 10.90 51.02 10.82
CA GLN A 17 9.80 51.01 9.86
C GLN A 17 10.10 50.10 8.66
N GLN A 18 11.32 50.12 8.13
CA GLN A 18 11.72 49.24 7.04
C GLN A 18 11.63 47.77 7.45
N ARG A 19 12.11 47.41 8.65
CA ARG A 19 12.00 46.05 9.19
C ARG A 19 10.55 45.62 9.37
N GLN A 20 9.66 46.51 9.83
CA GLN A 20 8.24 46.22 9.95
C GLN A 20 7.60 45.97 8.57
N LYS A 21 7.90 46.79 7.57
CA LYS A 21 7.41 46.60 6.20
C LYS A 21 7.88 45.26 5.61
N MET A 22 9.17 44.94 5.76
CA MET A 22 9.71 43.66 5.30
C MET A 22 9.01 42.47 5.97
N ARG A 23 8.80 42.52 7.29
CA ARG A 23 8.07 41.46 8.02
C ARG A 23 6.63 41.33 7.53
N GLN A 24 5.93 42.44 7.30
CA GLN A 24 4.56 42.40 6.78
C GLN A 24 4.50 41.82 5.37
N GLN A 25 5.47 42.15 4.52
CA GLN A 25 5.56 41.59 3.17
C GLN A 25 5.83 40.09 3.21
N GLN A 26 6.82 39.65 3.99
CA GLN A 26 7.11 38.23 4.18
C GLN A 26 5.91 37.46 4.74
N ALA A 27 5.20 38.03 5.72
CA ALA A 27 4.00 37.40 6.27
C ALA A 27 2.90 37.22 5.21
N LYS A 28 2.73 38.20 4.31
CA LYS A 28 1.78 38.09 3.20
C LYS A 28 2.20 37.04 2.18
N GLU A 29 3.48 37.01 1.82
CA GLU A 29 4.03 36.03 0.88
C GLU A 29 3.89 34.60 1.43
N LEU A 30 4.23 34.38 2.70
CA LEU A 30 4.08 33.09 3.36
C LEU A 30 2.61 32.68 3.46
N ALA A 31 1.71 33.60 3.80
CA ALA A 31 0.28 33.29 3.85
C ALA A 31 -0.27 32.90 2.47
N ALA A 32 0.13 33.61 1.42
CA ALA A 32 -0.24 33.27 0.04
C ALA A 32 0.31 31.89 -0.37
N PHE A 33 1.56 31.59 0.00
CA PHE A 33 2.17 30.29 -0.26
C PHE A 33 1.45 29.15 0.45
N VAL A 34 1.09 29.32 1.73
CA VAL A 34 0.34 28.30 2.47
C VAL A 34 -1.04 28.04 1.85
N ILE A 35 -1.75 29.09 1.44
CA ILE A 35 -3.04 28.94 0.77
C ILE A 35 -2.88 28.20 -0.56
N PHE A 36 -1.84 28.53 -1.34
CA PHE A 36 -1.53 27.84 -2.59
C PHE A 36 -1.23 26.35 -2.35
N LEU A 37 -0.37 26.04 -1.39
CA LEU A 37 -0.01 24.66 -1.05
C LEU A 37 -1.24 23.86 -0.57
N GLN A 38 -2.11 24.49 0.22
CA GLN A 38 -3.35 23.88 0.67
C GLN A 38 -4.30 23.58 -0.49
N ALA A 39 -4.40 24.48 -1.47
CA ALA A 39 -5.22 24.27 -2.66
C ALA A 39 -4.66 23.14 -3.54
N GLU A 40 -3.34 23.09 -3.74
CA GLU A 40 -2.68 22.02 -4.50
C GLU A 40 -2.82 20.66 -3.82
N ALA A 41 -2.66 20.60 -2.49
CA ALA A 41 -2.89 19.38 -1.72
C ALA A 41 -4.35 18.92 -1.81
N GLN A 42 -5.31 19.84 -1.75
CA GLN A 42 -6.73 19.52 -1.88
C GLN A 42 -7.06 18.98 -3.27
N ASP A 43 -6.57 19.63 -4.34
CA ASP A 43 -6.77 19.15 -5.71
C ASP A 43 -6.18 17.75 -5.90
N HIS A 44 -4.98 17.49 -5.37
CA HIS A 44 -4.40 16.15 -5.40
C HIS A 44 -5.24 15.11 -4.66
N LEU A 45 -5.80 15.46 -3.50
CA LEU A 45 -6.68 14.56 -2.75
C LEU A 45 -7.99 14.30 -3.51
N ASP A 46 -8.56 15.30 -4.14
CA ASP A 46 -9.79 15.18 -4.94
C ASP A 46 -9.55 14.33 -6.19
N GLN A 47 -8.42 14.50 -6.87
CA GLN A 47 -8.00 13.63 -7.97
C GLN A 47 -7.85 12.17 -7.52
N LEU A 48 -7.21 11.93 -6.37
CA LEU A 48 -7.08 10.57 -5.82
C LEU A 48 -8.45 10.00 -5.42
N ALA A 49 -9.33 10.81 -4.85
CA ALA A 49 -10.68 10.40 -4.48
C ALA A 49 -11.50 10.00 -5.72
N ALA A 50 -11.39 10.75 -6.82
CA ALA A 50 -12.05 10.44 -8.09
C ALA A 50 -11.53 9.15 -8.74
N GLN A 51 -10.25 8.80 -8.53
CA GLN A 51 -9.67 7.56 -9.09
C GLN A 51 -10.08 6.28 -8.33
N ARG A 52 -10.41 6.36 -7.04
CA ARG A 52 -10.80 5.20 -6.23
C ARG A 52 -12.01 4.42 -6.77
N PRO A 53 -13.15 5.05 -7.10
CA PRO A 53 -14.32 4.32 -7.60
C PRO A 53 -14.04 3.66 -8.96
N ILE A 54 -13.24 4.31 -9.82
CA ILE A 54 -12.86 3.78 -11.14
C ILE A 54 -12.07 2.47 -10.96
N ARG A 55 -11.00 2.49 -10.16
CA ARG A 55 -10.21 1.28 -9.89
C ARG A 55 -11.03 0.18 -9.22
N THR A 56 -11.93 0.57 -8.32
CA THR A 56 -12.79 -0.40 -7.62
C THR A 56 -13.74 -1.09 -8.60
N SER A 57 -14.36 -0.34 -9.52
CA SER A 57 -15.25 -0.93 -10.52
C SER A 57 -14.51 -1.80 -11.53
N GLU A 58 -13.29 -1.41 -11.95
CA GLU A 58 -12.40 -2.21 -12.79
C GLU A 58 -12.06 -3.55 -12.13
N ILE A 59 -11.63 -3.53 -10.86
CA ILE A 59 -11.31 -4.76 -10.11
C ILE A 59 -12.55 -5.64 -9.98
N GLN A 60 -13.72 -5.05 -9.69
CA GLN A 60 -14.96 -5.83 -9.60
C GLN A 60 -15.34 -6.48 -10.92
N GLN A 61 -15.14 -5.80 -12.05
CA GLN A 61 -15.37 -6.38 -13.37
C GLN A 61 -14.40 -7.53 -13.66
N MET A 62 -13.10 -7.33 -13.39
CA MET A 62 -12.09 -8.37 -13.54
C MET A 62 -12.42 -9.62 -12.72
N LEU A 63 -12.82 -9.45 -11.45
CA LEU A 63 -13.19 -10.58 -10.59
C LEU A 63 -14.44 -11.32 -11.07
N LYS A 64 -15.40 -10.62 -11.68
CA LYS A 64 -16.58 -11.26 -12.29
C LYS A 64 -16.18 -12.10 -13.50
N LEU A 65 -15.32 -11.58 -14.37
CA LEU A 65 -14.82 -12.32 -15.54
C LEU A 65 -14.02 -13.55 -15.11
N ASP A 66 -13.14 -13.41 -14.13
CA ASP A 66 -12.38 -14.52 -13.57
C ASP A 66 -13.29 -15.61 -12.99
N ARG A 67 -14.37 -15.24 -12.31
CA ARG A 67 -15.33 -16.20 -11.76
C ARG A 67 -16.00 -16.99 -12.88
N ILE A 68 -16.45 -16.31 -13.94
CA ILE A 68 -17.08 -16.96 -15.09
C ILE A 68 -16.09 -17.90 -15.78
N HIS A 69 -14.86 -17.45 -16.01
CA HIS A 69 -13.82 -18.28 -16.61
C HIS A 69 -13.57 -19.54 -15.77
N ARG A 70 -13.38 -19.39 -14.45
CA ARG A 70 -13.20 -20.53 -13.55
C ARG A 70 -14.38 -21.49 -13.55
N GLN A 71 -15.62 -20.97 -13.58
CA GLN A 71 -16.81 -21.81 -13.69
C GLN A 71 -16.80 -22.63 -14.99
N SER A 72 -16.53 -22.00 -16.12
CA SER A 72 -16.43 -22.73 -17.40
C SER A 72 -15.32 -23.79 -17.40
N SER A 73 -14.13 -23.47 -16.85
CA SER A 73 -13.04 -24.46 -16.73
C SER A 73 -13.41 -25.63 -15.82
N ILE A 74 -14.15 -25.38 -14.75
CA ILE A 74 -14.64 -26.44 -13.87
C ILE A 74 -15.65 -27.32 -14.61
N GLU A 75 -16.58 -26.70 -15.35
CA GLU A 75 -17.56 -27.43 -16.16
C GLU A 75 -16.88 -28.31 -17.22
N THR A 76 -15.85 -27.83 -17.91
CA THR A 76 -15.11 -28.64 -18.89
C THR A 76 -14.42 -29.83 -18.22
N LEU A 77 -13.75 -29.62 -17.08
CA LEU A 77 -13.12 -30.71 -16.32
C LEU A 77 -14.14 -31.76 -15.85
N PHE A 78 -15.33 -31.33 -15.43
CA PHE A 78 -16.41 -32.27 -15.06
C PHE A 78 -16.92 -33.06 -16.26
N GLN A 79 -17.01 -32.46 -17.44
CA GLN A 79 -17.36 -33.16 -18.68
C GLN A 79 -16.30 -34.21 -19.04
N GLU A 80 -15.02 -33.84 -18.98
CA GLU A 80 -13.91 -34.77 -19.21
C GLU A 80 -13.92 -35.94 -18.21
N LEU A 81 -14.17 -35.67 -16.92
CA LEU A 81 -14.29 -36.70 -15.90
C LEU A 81 -15.50 -37.60 -16.12
N ALA A 82 -16.62 -37.08 -16.61
CA ALA A 82 -17.80 -37.87 -16.94
C ALA A 82 -17.52 -38.84 -18.10
N ILE A 83 -16.81 -38.38 -19.13
CA ILE A 83 -16.36 -39.21 -20.26
C ILE A 83 -15.40 -40.29 -19.76
N PHE A 84 -14.37 -39.92 -18.98
CA PHE A 84 -13.43 -40.90 -18.42
C PHE A 84 -14.11 -41.96 -17.55
N ARG A 85 -15.12 -41.56 -16.75
CA ARG A 85 -15.90 -42.50 -15.94
C ARG A 85 -16.74 -43.46 -16.80
N SER A 86 -17.30 -43.00 -17.92
CA SER A 86 -18.07 -43.88 -18.81
C SER A 86 -17.14 -44.84 -19.55
N GLU A 87 -15.97 -44.37 -20.03
CA GLU A 87 -14.92 -45.20 -20.62
C GLU A 87 -14.42 -46.26 -19.65
N LEU A 88 -14.16 -45.91 -18.39
CA LEU A 88 -13.76 -46.87 -17.36
C LEU A 88 -14.83 -47.94 -17.11
N ARG A 89 -16.11 -47.58 -17.13
CA ARG A 89 -17.21 -48.56 -16.99
C ARG A 89 -17.23 -49.51 -18.18
N GLN A 90 -17.12 -48.99 -19.40
CA GLN A 90 -17.04 -49.80 -20.61
C GLN A 90 -15.83 -50.74 -20.60
N TYR A 91 -14.65 -50.24 -20.22
CA TYR A 91 -13.44 -51.06 -20.11
C TYR A 91 -13.59 -52.19 -19.08
N ARG A 92 -14.19 -51.90 -17.91
CA ARG A 92 -14.49 -52.90 -16.89
C ARG A 92 -15.47 -53.96 -17.41
N GLN A 93 -16.53 -53.55 -18.11
CA GLN A 93 -17.49 -54.47 -18.72
C GLN A 93 -16.82 -55.36 -19.79
N ASN A 94 -15.98 -54.79 -20.64
CA ASN A 94 -15.25 -55.54 -21.66
C ASN A 94 -14.27 -56.55 -21.04
N LEU A 95 -13.52 -56.12 -20.01
CA LEU A 95 -12.64 -57.03 -19.28
C LEU A 95 -13.42 -58.14 -18.57
N SER A 96 -14.54 -57.83 -17.93
CA SER A 96 -15.34 -58.85 -17.26
C SER A 96 -15.90 -59.87 -18.27
N GLN A 97 -16.33 -59.43 -19.46
CA GLN A 97 -16.75 -60.33 -20.53
C GLN A 97 -15.60 -61.23 -21.01
N LEU A 98 -14.40 -60.68 -21.18
CA LEU A 98 -13.26 -61.41 -21.73
C LEU A 98 -12.66 -62.40 -20.72
N VAL A 99 -12.62 -62.04 -19.43
CA VAL A 99 -12.03 -62.88 -18.38
C VAL A 99 -13.05 -63.86 -17.80
N TRP A 100 -14.31 -63.46 -17.64
CA TRP A 100 -15.33 -64.24 -16.92
C TRP A 100 -16.51 -64.71 -17.78
N GLY A 101 -16.62 -64.29 -19.04
CA GLY A 101 -17.59 -64.86 -19.99
C GLY A 101 -19.07 -64.56 -19.72
N GLU A 102 -19.40 -63.87 -18.62
CA GLU A 102 -20.79 -63.63 -18.19
C GLU A 102 -21.05 -62.14 -17.92
N THR A 103 -22.09 -61.61 -18.55
CA THR A 103 -22.61 -60.27 -18.30
C THR A 103 -23.38 -60.27 -16.99
N ILE A 104 -22.69 -60.12 -15.87
CA ILE A 104 -23.35 -59.70 -14.63
C ILE A 104 -23.90 -58.29 -14.91
N GLN A 105 -25.22 -58.19 -15.06
CA GLN A 105 -25.96 -56.93 -15.09
C GLN A 105 -25.75 -56.23 -13.74
N ALA A 106 -24.62 -55.55 -13.58
CA ALA A 106 -24.28 -54.78 -12.39
C ALA A 106 -24.94 -53.39 -12.37
N ASP A 107 -25.96 -53.16 -13.21
CA ASP A 107 -26.69 -51.89 -13.32
C ASP A 107 -27.90 -51.81 -12.37
N GLU A 108 -28.35 -52.92 -11.76
CA GLU A 108 -29.55 -52.91 -10.91
C GLU A 108 -29.28 -52.79 -9.40
N LEU A 109 -28.03 -52.91 -8.94
CA LEU A 109 -27.68 -52.84 -7.50
C LEU A 109 -27.02 -51.53 -7.05
N LEU A 110 -26.84 -50.54 -7.94
CA LEU A 110 -26.34 -49.20 -7.58
C LEU A 110 -27.38 -48.09 -7.78
N ALA A 111 -28.58 -48.40 -8.26
CA ALA A 111 -29.69 -47.45 -8.38
C ALA A 111 -30.32 -47.04 -7.02
N ASN A 112 -29.97 -47.73 -5.92
CA ASN A 112 -30.50 -47.45 -4.58
C ASN A 112 -29.49 -46.81 -3.61
N SER A 113 -28.31 -46.40 -4.07
CA SER A 113 -27.41 -45.60 -3.24
C SER A 113 -27.45 -44.13 -3.66
N THR A 114 -28.66 -43.57 -3.62
CA THR A 114 -28.87 -42.12 -3.56
C THR A 114 -28.28 -41.63 -2.25
N VAL A 115 -26.99 -41.27 -2.28
CA VAL A 115 -26.45 -40.35 -1.29
C VAL A 115 -27.19 -39.04 -1.53
N GLU A 116 -28.09 -38.69 -0.60
CA GLU A 116 -28.62 -37.36 -0.43
C GLU A 116 -27.44 -36.39 -0.27
N ILE A 117 -27.00 -35.83 -1.38
CA ILE A 117 -26.27 -34.57 -1.37
C ILE A 117 -27.35 -33.54 -1.10
N VAL A 118 -27.44 -33.12 0.16
CA VAL A 118 -28.21 -31.96 0.59
C VAL A 118 -27.73 -30.78 -0.26
N SER A 119 -28.55 -30.44 -1.25
CA SER A 119 -28.46 -29.22 -2.02
C SER A 119 -28.82 -28.05 -1.12
N ASP A 120 -27.85 -27.55 -0.35
CA ASP A 120 -27.95 -26.23 0.27
C ASP A 120 -27.74 -25.16 -0.80
N SER A 121 -28.83 -24.88 -1.52
CA SER A 121 -29.01 -23.70 -2.35
C SER A 121 -30.48 -23.30 -2.28
N SER A 122 -30.90 -22.77 -1.14
CA SER A 122 -32.13 -21.98 -1.05
C SER A 122 -32.07 -21.01 0.12
N ILE A 123 -31.42 -19.85 -0.08
CA ILE A 123 -31.82 -18.61 0.59
C ILE A 123 -31.77 -17.51 -0.46
N ALA A 124 -32.90 -17.32 -1.14
CA ALA A 124 -33.28 -16.02 -1.66
C ALA A 124 -34.78 -15.83 -1.39
N GLU A 125 -35.04 -14.81 -0.56
CA GLU A 125 -36.26 -14.01 -0.52
C GLU A 125 -37.57 -14.68 -0.09
N THR A 126 -37.91 -14.48 1.19
CA THR A 126 -39.30 -14.21 1.56
C THR A 126 -39.34 -12.98 2.44
N ILE A 127 -39.90 -11.94 1.85
CA ILE A 127 -40.38 -10.70 2.47
C ILE A 127 -41.48 -11.08 3.45
N VAL A 128 -41.30 -10.80 4.75
CA VAL A 128 -42.40 -10.42 5.63
C VAL A 128 -41.94 -9.26 6.51
N GLU A 129 -42.55 -8.13 6.19
CA GLU A 129 -42.76 -6.91 6.94
C GLU A 129 -43.34 -7.19 8.34
N ALA A 130 -42.63 -6.76 9.37
CA ALA A 130 -43.18 -6.49 10.70
C ALA A 130 -42.29 -5.46 11.39
N GLU A 131 -42.78 -4.21 11.41
CA GLU A 131 -42.37 -3.18 12.35
C GLU A 131 -42.38 -3.73 13.78
N LEU A 132 -41.29 -3.57 14.52
CA LEU A 132 -41.37 -2.98 15.85
C LEU A 132 -40.02 -2.39 16.26
N GLN A 133 -40.10 -1.17 16.77
CA GLN A 133 -39.04 -0.27 17.16
C GLN A 133 -38.21 -0.83 18.32
N VAL A 134 -36.87 -0.82 18.18
CA VAL A 134 -35.97 -0.67 19.33
C VAL A 134 -34.84 0.27 18.92
N ALA A 135 -34.94 1.51 19.38
CA ALA A 135 -33.85 2.47 19.37
C ALA A 135 -32.72 1.94 20.26
N ILE A 136 -31.52 1.77 19.70
CA ILE A 136 -30.29 1.66 20.46
C ILE A 136 -29.33 2.71 19.90
N GLU A 137 -28.97 3.61 20.80
CA GLU A 137 -28.18 4.82 20.61
C GLU A 137 -26.75 4.56 20.12
N PRO A 138 -26.13 5.58 19.48
CA PRO A 138 -24.74 5.54 19.04
C PRO A 138 -23.77 5.45 20.22
N PRO A 139 -22.63 4.72 20.10
CA PRO A 139 -21.63 4.66 21.15
C PRO A 139 -21.00 6.05 21.35
N GLU A 140 -21.18 6.56 22.56
CA GLU A 140 -20.59 7.79 23.06
C GLU A 140 -19.06 7.76 23.00
N SER A 141 -18.53 8.87 22.53
CA SER A 141 -17.13 9.30 22.60
C SER A 141 -16.54 9.15 24.01
N PRO A 142 -15.27 8.73 24.15
CA PRO A 142 -14.59 8.76 25.44
C PRO A 142 -14.40 10.22 25.90
N VAL A 143 -15.08 10.56 27.00
CA VAL A 143 -14.86 11.78 27.78
C VAL A 143 -13.45 11.71 28.35
N VAL A 144 -12.52 12.45 27.75
CA VAL A 144 -11.23 12.77 28.37
C VAL A 144 -11.50 13.82 29.45
N GLU A 145 -11.46 13.35 30.68
CA GLU A 145 -11.61 14.12 31.91
C GLU A 145 -10.55 15.23 31.97
N MET A 146 -11.01 16.45 32.24
CA MET A 146 -10.19 17.66 32.33
C MET A 146 -9.20 17.57 33.51
N ALA A 147 -7.95 17.22 33.22
CA ALA A 147 -6.85 17.44 34.14
C ALA A 147 -6.51 18.95 34.20
N LYS A 148 -6.82 19.52 35.36
CA LYS A 148 -6.48 20.88 35.80
C LYS A 148 -4.94 21.09 35.76
N PRO A 149 -4.39 22.08 35.04
CA PRO A 149 -2.97 22.38 35.14
C PRO A 149 -2.71 23.13 36.45
N THR A 150 -2.16 22.43 37.43
CA THR A 150 -1.53 23.05 38.59
C THR A 150 -0.16 23.56 38.15
N ILE A 151 -0.03 24.88 38.06
CA ILE A 151 1.23 25.57 37.84
C ILE A 151 1.97 25.60 39.17
N GLU A 152 2.98 24.75 39.34
CA GLU A 152 4.02 24.95 40.35
C GLU A 152 5.22 25.68 39.72
N PRO A 153 5.72 26.77 40.34
CA PRO A 153 6.84 27.53 39.81
C PRO A 153 8.17 26.83 40.15
N ALA A 154 8.82 26.23 39.15
CA ALA A 154 10.19 25.74 39.28
C ALA A 154 11.21 26.86 39.03
N LYS A 155 12.20 26.92 39.94
CA LYS A 155 13.27 27.90 40.10
C LYS A 155 14.17 28.07 38.85
N PRO A 156 14.81 29.25 38.69
CA PRO A 156 15.75 29.50 37.60
C PRO A 156 17.05 28.69 37.80
N VAL A 157 17.36 27.80 36.86
CA VAL A 157 18.68 27.18 36.77
C VAL A 157 19.57 28.09 35.92
N ALA A 158 20.70 28.43 36.52
CA ALA A 158 21.72 29.32 35.99
C ALA A 158 22.34 28.80 34.70
N SER A 159 22.70 29.76 33.86
CA SER A 159 23.42 29.67 32.60
C SER A 159 24.85 29.12 32.77
N GLU A 160 25.20 28.10 31.98
CA GLU A 160 26.58 27.81 31.59
C GLU A 160 26.74 28.01 30.06
N PRO A 161 27.86 28.60 29.61
CA PRO A 161 28.06 28.95 28.20
C PRO A 161 28.49 27.73 27.36
N ILE A 162 27.64 27.36 26.39
CA ILE A 162 28.00 26.36 25.36
C ILE A 162 28.92 27.02 24.34
N VAL A 163 30.13 26.47 24.22
CA VAL A 163 31.14 26.80 23.21
C VAL A 163 30.61 26.39 21.83
N ILE A 164 30.51 27.38 20.93
CA ILE A 164 30.03 27.24 19.56
C ILE A 164 31.14 26.55 18.73
N ALA A 165 30.93 25.28 18.40
CA ALA A 165 31.58 24.66 17.23
C ALA A 165 30.78 25.03 15.96
N PRO A 166 31.42 25.10 14.77
CA PRO A 166 30.76 25.55 13.54
C PRO A 166 29.59 24.62 13.19
N MET A 167 28.40 25.19 13.23
CA MET A 167 27.14 24.52 12.95
C MET A 167 26.98 24.44 11.43
N GLU A 168 27.19 23.25 10.88
CA GLU A 168 26.80 22.93 9.51
C GLU A 168 25.26 23.00 9.40
N ASP A 169 24.79 23.71 8.38
CA ASP A 169 23.39 23.98 8.09
C ASP A 169 22.57 22.67 7.94
N PRO A 170 21.55 22.41 8.77
CA PRO A 170 20.73 21.20 8.67
C PRO A 170 19.61 21.30 7.61
N TRP A 171 19.68 22.24 6.67
CA TRP A 171 18.60 22.54 5.72
C TRP A 171 19.03 22.55 4.24
N ALA A 172 20.17 21.94 3.89
CA ALA A 172 20.64 21.87 2.50
C ALA A 172 20.29 20.58 1.73
N GLU A 173 19.52 19.63 2.29
CA GLU A 173 19.33 18.28 1.71
C GLU A 173 17.93 17.94 1.16
N ILE A 174 17.13 18.90 0.69
CA ILE A 174 15.83 18.59 0.00
C ILE A 174 15.98 18.59 -1.54
N GLY A 175 17.20 18.43 -2.06
CA GLY A 175 17.49 18.58 -3.50
C GLY A 175 17.97 17.33 -4.26
N GLN A 176 18.31 16.21 -3.62
CA GLN A 176 18.99 15.10 -4.33
C GLN A 176 18.59 13.67 -3.88
N PRO A 177 17.29 13.27 -3.92
CA PRO A 177 16.96 11.85 -3.77
C PRO A 177 17.54 11.00 -4.92
N THR A 178 17.75 11.58 -6.10
CA THR A 178 18.17 10.83 -7.29
C THR A 178 19.64 10.38 -7.25
N ARG A 179 20.55 11.18 -6.66
CA ARG A 179 21.99 10.80 -6.64
C ARG A 179 22.28 9.67 -5.66
N ALA A 180 21.64 9.69 -4.48
CA ALA A 180 21.80 8.63 -3.49
C ALA A 180 21.24 7.29 -4.01
N LEU A 181 20.14 7.32 -4.75
CA LEU A 181 19.58 6.13 -5.39
C LEU A 181 20.50 5.57 -6.48
N LEU A 182 21.07 6.41 -7.35
CA LEU A 182 22.01 5.96 -8.39
C LEU A 182 23.24 5.25 -7.80
N GLN A 183 23.82 5.78 -6.73
CA GLN A 183 24.94 5.13 -6.03
C GLN A 183 24.54 3.82 -5.36
N THR A 184 23.30 3.73 -4.89
CA THR A 184 22.76 2.52 -4.27
C THR A 184 22.49 1.43 -5.32
N GLU A 185 21.96 1.81 -6.49
CA GLU A 185 21.74 0.94 -7.64
C GLU A 185 23.05 0.33 -8.15
N GLU A 186 24.09 1.14 -8.33
CA GLU A 186 25.41 0.67 -8.81
C GLU A 186 26.00 -0.37 -7.86
N ARG A 187 25.97 -0.12 -6.55
CA ARG A 187 26.46 -1.06 -5.53
C ARG A 187 25.69 -2.39 -5.53
N ILE A 188 24.37 -2.35 -5.69
CA ILE A 188 23.54 -3.55 -5.75
C ILE A 188 23.82 -4.33 -7.04
N TYR A 189 23.95 -3.63 -8.18
CA TYR A 189 24.26 -4.24 -9.46
C TYR A 189 25.63 -4.95 -9.44
N ASP A 190 26.67 -4.28 -8.94
CA ASP A 190 28.01 -4.86 -8.80
C ASP A 190 28.03 -6.09 -7.90
N TYR A 191 27.24 -6.07 -6.82
CA TYR A 191 27.11 -7.19 -5.91
C TYR A 191 26.42 -8.38 -6.60
N LEU A 192 25.32 -8.13 -7.32
CA LEU A 192 24.59 -9.15 -8.07
C LEU A 192 25.42 -9.75 -9.21
N ALA A 193 26.22 -8.95 -9.89
CA ALA A 193 27.14 -9.40 -10.94
C ALA A 193 28.24 -10.32 -10.37
N LYS A 194 28.74 -10.03 -9.17
CA LYS A 194 29.78 -10.87 -8.51
C LYS A 194 29.23 -12.19 -7.96
N GLN A 195 28.01 -12.19 -7.42
CA GLN A 195 27.41 -13.34 -6.73
C GLN A 195 26.62 -14.28 -7.66
N GLN A 196 26.44 -13.93 -8.94
CA GLN A 196 25.56 -14.66 -9.88
C GLN A 196 24.14 -14.82 -9.34
N GLY A 197 23.67 -13.75 -8.70
CA GLY A 197 22.34 -13.62 -8.14
C GLY A 197 22.28 -13.76 -6.62
N ALA A 198 21.42 -12.97 -5.99
CA ALA A 198 21.29 -12.91 -4.54
C ALA A 198 19.84 -12.71 -4.10
N ARG A 199 19.52 -13.17 -2.90
CA ARG A 199 18.23 -12.91 -2.24
C ARG A 199 18.23 -11.52 -1.61
N LEU A 200 17.04 -10.97 -1.38
CA LEU A 200 16.89 -9.68 -0.72
C LEU A 200 17.64 -9.62 0.63
N THR A 201 17.58 -10.68 1.42
CA THR A 201 18.27 -10.81 2.71
C THR A 201 19.79 -10.85 2.60
N GLU A 202 20.32 -11.32 1.47
CA GLU A 202 21.76 -11.34 1.21
C GLU A 202 22.24 -9.96 0.76
N ILE A 203 21.42 -9.23 -0.01
CA ILE A 203 21.70 -7.84 -0.42
C ILE A 203 21.66 -6.89 0.79
N GLU A 204 20.87 -7.21 1.83
CA GLU A 204 20.84 -6.48 3.11
C GLU A 204 22.20 -6.51 3.84
N THR A 205 23.08 -7.48 3.54
CA THR A 205 24.44 -7.51 4.11
C THR A 205 25.32 -6.33 3.67
N LEU A 206 24.91 -5.59 2.64
CA LEU A 206 25.57 -4.37 2.18
C LEU A 206 25.36 -3.16 3.12
N GLY A 207 24.60 -3.32 4.20
CA GLY A 207 24.33 -2.27 5.19
C GLY A 207 23.32 -1.21 4.71
N LEU A 208 22.58 -1.52 3.64
CA LEU A 208 21.52 -0.67 3.09
C LEU A 208 20.19 -0.97 3.77
N THR A 209 19.31 0.03 3.86
CA THR A 209 17.96 -0.21 4.38
C THR A 209 17.13 -0.98 3.37
N ARG A 210 16.25 -1.87 3.86
CA ARG A 210 15.38 -2.69 3.00
C ARG A 210 14.55 -1.85 2.02
N PHE A 211 14.11 -0.68 2.45
CA PHE A 211 13.37 0.25 1.58
C PHE A 211 14.22 0.75 0.41
N GLN A 212 15.46 1.17 0.65
CA GLN A 212 16.38 1.61 -0.39
C GLN A 212 16.74 0.46 -1.35
N ILE A 213 16.95 -0.74 -0.83
CA ILE A 213 17.26 -1.93 -1.65
C ILE A 213 16.09 -2.26 -2.57
N VAL A 214 14.86 -2.26 -2.04
CA VAL A 214 13.66 -2.55 -2.84
C VAL A 214 13.44 -1.49 -3.91
N ASP A 215 13.63 -0.21 -3.57
CA ASP A 215 13.46 0.90 -4.52
C ASP A 215 14.52 0.85 -5.64
N ALA A 216 15.78 0.60 -5.27
CA ALA A 216 16.87 0.43 -6.23
C ALA A 216 16.69 -0.83 -7.11
N LEU A 217 16.27 -1.96 -6.54
CA LEU A 217 15.97 -3.17 -7.31
C LEU A 217 14.82 -2.93 -8.29
N ARG A 218 13.77 -2.21 -7.86
CA ARG A 218 12.64 -1.85 -8.73
C ARG A 218 13.10 -0.97 -9.90
N SER A 219 13.93 0.03 -9.63
CA SER A 219 14.55 0.88 -10.65
C SER A 219 15.43 0.07 -11.62
N LEU A 220 16.27 -0.83 -11.11
CA LEU A 220 17.12 -1.71 -11.92
C LEU A 220 16.31 -2.70 -12.79
N THR A 221 15.20 -3.21 -12.27
CA THR A 221 14.27 -4.05 -13.05
C THR A 221 13.56 -3.24 -14.13
N GLN A 222 13.12 -2.01 -13.84
CA GLN A 222 12.53 -1.11 -14.84
C GLN A 222 13.53 -0.74 -15.95
N LYS A 223 14.81 -0.56 -15.60
CA LYS A 223 15.90 -0.34 -16.56
C LYS A 223 16.29 -1.61 -17.34
N GLY A 224 15.77 -2.77 -16.96
CA GLY A 224 16.06 -4.05 -17.61
C GLY A 224 17.47 -4.59 -17.33
N LEU A 225 18.15 -4.09 -16.28
CA LEU A 225 19.49 -4.50 -15.86
C LEU A 225 19.46 -5.68 -14.88
N VAL A 226 18.34 -5.86 -14.17
CA VAL A 226 18.16 -6.95 -13.20
C VAL A 226 16.84 -7.64 -13.49
N TRP A 227 16.83 -8.98 -13.42
CA TRP A 227 15.62 -9.79 -13.52
C TRP A 227 15.45 -10.67 -12.29
N GLN A 228 14.21 -11.05 -12.00
CA GLN A 228 13.86 -11.82 -10.80
C GLN A 228 13.36 -13.21 -11.19
N ARG A 229 13.88 -14.26 -10.52
CA ARG A 229 13.39 -15.64 -10.65
C ARG A 229 13.56 -16.38 -9.34
N ASP A 230 12.53 -17.10 -8.92
CA ASP A 230 12.56 -17.93 -7.70
C ASP A 230 13.07 -17.18 -6.45
N ARG A 231 12.66 -15.90 -6.32
CA ARG A 231 13.05 -14.97 -5.23
C ARG A 231 14.53 -14.56 -5.20
N LEU A 232 15.28 -14.89 -6.25
CA LEU A 232 16.63 -14.40 -6.51
C LEU A 232 16.58 -13.28 -7.54
N TYR A 233 17.40 -12.26 -7.32
CA TYR A 233 17.65 -11.21 -8.30
C TYR A 233 18.94 -11.55 -9.03
N PHE A 234 18.96 -11.42 -10.35
CA PHE A 234 20.11 -11.70 -11.18
C PHE A 234 20.48 -10.45 -11.98
N ALA A 235 21.77 -10.13 -12.05
CA ALA A 235 22.27 -9.13 -12.98
C ALA A 235 22.18 -9.69 -14.42
N LYS A 236 21.87 -8.82 -15.37
CA LYS A 236 21.88 -9.14 -16.79
C LYS A 236 23.25 -8.76 -17.36
N ASP A 237 23.96 -9.74 -17.91
CA ASP A 237 25.23 -9.52 -18.62
C ASP A 237 25.09 -8.60 -19.84
#